data_AF-P13373-F1
#
_entry.id   AF-P13373-F1
#
_cell.length_a   1.000
_cell.length_b   1.000
_cell.length_c   1.000
_cell.angle_alpha   90.00
_cell.angle_beta   90.00
_cell.angle_gamma   90.00
#
_symmetry.space_group_name_H-M   'P 1'
#
loop_
_entity.id
_entity.type
_entity.pdbx_description
1 polymer ?
#
loop_
_entity_poly.entity_id
_entity_poly.type
_entity_poly.pdbx_seq_one_letter_code
_entity_poly.pdbx_strand_id
1 'polypeptide(L)'
;MAWTSVLLMLLAHLTGCGPQPMVHQPPSASSSLGATIRLSCTLSNDHNIGIYSIYWYQQRPGHPPRFLLRYFSHSDKHQGPDIPPRFSGSKDTARNLGYLSISELQPEDEAVYYCAVGLRSHEKKRMEREWEGEKSYTDLGS
;
A
#
# COMPACT_ATOMS: atom_id res chain seq x y z
N MET A 1 31.18 36.25 -1.39
CA MET A 1 31.16 35.16 -2.40
C MET A 1 30.93 33.76 -1.81
N ALA A 2 31.33 33.46 -0.56
CA ALA A 2 31.13 32.12 0.04
C ALA A 2 29.72 31.87 0.62
N TRP A 3 29.04 32.90 1.12
CA TRP A 3 27.71 32.75 1.73
C TRP A 3 26.62 32.34 0.76
N THR A 4 26.71 32.73 -0.51
CA THR A 4 25.76 32.29 -1.54
C THR A 4 25.84 30.78 -1.76
N SER A 5 27.05 30.20 -1.74
CA SER A 5 27.24 28.75 -1.87
C SER A 5 26.70 27.98 -0.66
N VAL A 6 26.87 28.53 0.55
CA VAL A 6 26.30 27.94 1.78
C VAL A 6 24.76 27.99 1.74
N LEU A 7 24.18 29.12 1.33
CA LEU A 7 22.73 29.28 1.22
C LEU A 7 22.13 28.34 0.16
N LEU A 8 22.80 28.16 -0.99
CA LEU A 8 22.39 27.22 -2.03
C LEU A 8 22.47 25.77 -1.58
N MET A 9 23.49 25.38 -0.81
CA MET A 9 23.56 24.04 -0.22
C MET A 9 22.43 23.80 0.79
N LEU A 10 22.15 24.78 1.66
CA LEU A 10 21.01 24.71 2.59
C LEU A 10 19.65 24.59 1.86
N LEU A 11 19.45 25.35 0.78
CA LEU A 11 18.24 25.26 -0.05
C LEU A 11 18.12 23.93 -0.78
N ALA A 12 19.23 23.32 -1.22
CA ALA A 12 19.23 22.00 -1.86
C ALA A 12 18.87 20.87 -0.87
N HIS A 13 19.14 21.04 0.43
CA HIS A 13 18.72 20.10 1.46
C HIS A 13 17.24 20.26 1.88
N LEU A 14 16.60 21.39 1.55
CA LEU A 14 15.20 21.68 1.91
C LEU A 14 14.17 21.08 0.94
N THR A 15 14.60 20.54 -0.21
CA THR A 15 13.75 19.74 -1.10
C THR A 15 13.75 18.27 -0.72
N GLY A 16 13.29 17.95 0.50
CA GLY A 16 13.10 16.57 0.94
C GLY A 16 11.77 15.99 0.42
N CYS A 17 11.82 15.13 -0.60
CA CYS A 17 10.72 14.22 -0.91
C CYS A 17 10.83 13.05 0.08
N GLY A 18 9.85 12.90 0.98
CA GLY A 18 9.81 11.76 1.90
C GLY A 18 9.82 10.42 1.14
N PRO A 19 10.30 9.33 1.75
CA PRO A 19 10.31 8.03 1.10
C PRO A 19 8.87 7.62 0.75
N GLN A 20 8.66 7.29 -0.52
CA GLN A 20 7.37 6.81 -1.01
C GLN A 20 7.10 5.41 -0.45
N PRO A 21 5.85 5.07 -0.11
CA PRO A 21 5.51 3.74 0.39
C PRO A 21 5.82 2.68 -0.67
N MET A 22 6.70 1.73 -0.33
CA MET A 22 7.09 0.64 -1.21
C MET A 22 6.48 -0.68 -0.74
N VAL A 23 6.01 -1.48 -1.67
CA VAL A 23 5.45 -2.82 -1.38
C VAL A 23 6.34 -3.92 -1.94
N HIS A 24 6.44 -5.02 -1.19
CA HIS A 24 7.19 -6.20 -1.57
C HIS A 24 6.27 -7.43 -1.56
N GLN A 25 6.34 -8.23 -2.63
CA GLN A 25 5.63 -9.52 -2.73
C GLN A 25 6.66 -10.63 -2.99
N PRO A 26 6.43 -11.86 -2.46
CA PRO A 26 7.15 -13.03 -2.93
C PRO A 26 7.00 -13.19 -4.45
N PRO A 27 8.04 -13.67 -5.16
CA PRO A 27 8.01 -13.78 -6.61
C PRO A 27 6.99 -14.81 -7.11
N SER A 28 6.65 -15.79 -6.29
CA SER A 28 5.68 -16.83 -6.60
C SER A 28 5.05 -17.41 -5.33
N ALA A 29 3.88 -18.03 -5.51
CA ALA A 29 3.20 -18.82 -4.51
C ALA A 29 2.45 -19.95 -5.21
N SER A 30 2.36 -21.11 -4.57
CA SER A 30 1.64 -22.27 -5.09
C SER A 30 0.87 -22.99 -3.99
N SER A 31 -0.22 -23.66 -4.37
CA SER A 31 -1.03 -24.49 -3.48
C SER A 31 -1.81 -25.51 -4.31
N SER A 32 -2.37 -26.53 -3.66
CA SER A 32 -3.22 -27.52 -4.32
C SER A 32 -4.62 -26.97 -4.61
N LEU A 33 -5.25 -27.45 -5.68
CA LEU A 33 -6.66 -27.15 -5.96
C LEU A 33 -7.54 -27.51 -4.75
N GLY A 34 -8.54 -26.68 -4.46
CA GLY A 34 -9.43 -26.81 -3.30
C GLY A 34 -8.84 -26.33 -1.96
N ALA A 35 -7.53 -26.10 -1.86
CA ALA A 35 -6.92 -25.53 -0.66
C ALA A 35 -7.16 -24.02 -0.55
N THR A 36 -6.77 -23.44 0.60
CA THR A 36 -6.70 -21.99 0.77
C THR A 36 -5.26 -21.52 0.59
N ILE A 37 -5.04 -20.57 -0.32
CA ILE A 37 -3.75 -19.89 -0.49
C ILE A 37 -3.81 -18.48 0.09
N ARG A 38 -2.70 -18.02 0.69
CA ARG A 38 -2.52 -16.63 1.15
C ARG A 38 -1.35 -15.97 0.43
N LEU A 39 -1.65 -14.96 -0.37
CA LEU A 39 -0.63 -14.11 -0.98
C LEU A 39 -0.32 -12.95 -0.04
N SER A 40 0.96 -12.65 0.16
CA SER A 40 1.43 -11.61 1.07
C SER A 40 1.94 -10.38 0.32
N CYS A 41 1.75 -9.21 0.92
CA CYS A 41 2.26 -7.92 0.48
C CYS A 41 2.82 -7.16 1.68
N THR A 42 4.13 -6.97 1.73
CA THR A 42 4.81 -6.29 2.83
C THR A 42 4.97 -4.81 2.48
N LEU A 43 4.52 -3.92 3.37
CA LEU A 43 4.82 -2.50 3.27
C LEU A 43 6.19 -2.22 3.89
N SER A 44 6.96 -1.31 3.28
CA SER A 44 8.24 -0.86 3.81
C SER A 44 8.12 -0.33 5.25
N ASN A 45 9.15 -0.58 6.06
CA ASN A 45 9.10 -0.38 7.52
C ASN A 45 9.01 1.08 7.97
N ASP A 46 9.30 2.03 7.08
CA ASP A 46 9.13 3.46 7.27
C ASP A 46 7.66 3.92 7.25
N HIS A 47 6.73 3.01 6.89
CA HIS A 47 5.29 3.27 6.92
C HIS A 47 4.55 2.28 7.81
N ASN A 48 3.36 2.67 8.27
CA ASN A 48 2.47 1.83 9.06
C ASN A 48 1.29 1.37 8.21
N ILE A 49 1.20 0.07 7.88
CA ILE A 49 0.10 -0.46 7.05
C ILE A 49 -1.30 -0.26 7.68
N GLY A 50 -1.37 0.05 8.98
CA GLY A 50 -2.60 0.38 9.70
C GLY A 50 -3.37 1.56 9.10
N ILE A 51 -2.67 2.59 8.61
CA ILE A 51 -3.29 3.81 8.02
C ILE A 51 -3.52 3.71 6.50
N TYR A 52 -3.02 2.66 5.87
CA TYR A 52 -3.17 2.40 4.44
C TYR A 52 -4.28 1.37 4.17
N SER A 53 -5.00 1.57 3.07
CA SER A 53 -5.75 0.48 2.43
C SER A 53 -4.81 -0.33 1.57
N ILE A 54 -4.97 -1.66 1.58
CA ILE A 54 -4.35 -2.53 0.59
C ILE A 54 -5.36 -2.84 -0.52
N TYR A 55 -4.90 -2.76 -1.76
CA TYR A 55 -5.63 -3.07 -2.97
C TYR A 55 -5.02 -4.32 -3.59
N TRP A 56 -5.86 -5.19 -4.13
CA TRP A 56 -5.43 -6.39 -4.83
C TRP A 56 -5.97 -6.40 -6.25
N TYR A 57 -5.12 -6.80 -7.18
CA TYR A 57 -5.43 -6.94 -8.60
C TYR A 57 -5.01 -8.32 -9.09
N GLN A 58 -5.75 -8.83 -10.07
CA GLN A 58 -5.45 -10.10 -10.75
C GLN A 58 -5.22 -9.84 -12.22
N GLN A 59 -4.15 -10.40 -12.78
CA GLN A 59 -3.87 -10.38 -14.20
C GLN A 59 -3.76 -11.81 -14.73
N ARG A 60 -4.75 -12.22 -15.52
CA ARG A 60 -4.69 -13.48 -16.27
C ARG A 60 -3.86 -13.31 -17.54
N PRO A 61 -3.26 -14.39 -18.07
CA PRO A 61 -2.55 -14.33 -19.35
C PRO A 61 -3.38 -13.67 -20.44
N GLY A 62 -2.80 -12.68 -21.14
CA GLY A 62 -3.45 -11.95 -22.23
C GLY A 62 -4.52 -10.92 -21.84
N HIS A 63 -4.75 -10.69 -20.54
CA HIS A 63 -5.76 -9.75 -20.06
C HIS A 63 -5.12 -8.58 -19.28
N PRO A 64 -5.74 -7.40 -19.22
CA PRO A 64 -5.31 -6.34 -18.33
C PRO A 64 -5.53 -6.72 -16.85
N PRO A 65 -4.80 -6.13 -15.90
CA PRO A 65 -5.09 -6.30 -14.49
C PRO A 65 -6.52 -5.86 -14.14
N ARG A 66 -7.28 -6.73 -13.47
CA ARG A 66 -8.61 -6.41 -12.92
C ARG A 66 -8.54 -6.18 -11.42
N PHE A 67 -9.33 -5.26 -10.91
CA PHE A 67 -9.45 -5.00 -9.48
C PHE A 67 -10.19 -6.15 -8.78
N LEU A 68 -9.59 -6.72 -7.73
CA LEU A 68 -10.22 -7.75 -6.90
C LEU A 68 -10.90 -7.17 -5.67
N LEU A 69 -10.14 -6.48 -4.82
CA LEU A 69 -10.66 -5.95 -3.56
C LEU A 69 -9.77 -4.87 -2.97
N ARG A 70 -10.37 -4.08 -2.08
CA ARG A 70 -9.72 -3.15 -1.17
C ARG A 70 -10.00 -3.60 0.26
N TYR A 71 -8.96 -3.72 1.07
CA TYR A 71 -9.08 -3.99 2.50
C TYR A 71 -8.42 -2.90 3.33
N PHE A 72 -9.14 -2.36 4.32
CA PHE A 72 -8.58 -1.51 5.36
C PHE A 72 -8.85 -2.07 6.75
N SER A 73 -10.08 -2.51 7.02
CA SER A 73 -10.46 -3.19 8.25
C SER A 73 -11.62 -4.15 7.97
N HIS A 74 -12.05 -4.89 9.00
CA HIS A 74 -13.23 -5.74 8.88
C HIS A 74 -14.51 -4.95 8.55
N SER A 75 -14.68 -3.76 9.12
CA SER A 75 -15.82 -2.87 8.85
C SER A 75 -15.64 -2.05 7.56
N ASP A 76 -14.42 -1.93 7.05
CA ASP A 76 -14.11 -1.11 5.88
C ASP A 76 -13.32 -1.89 4.83
N LYS A 77 -14.07 -2.58 3.97
CA LYS A 77 -13.58 -3.39 2.86
C LYS A 77 -14.53 -3.29 1.67
N HIS A 78 -14.04 -3.54 0.47
CA HIS A 78 -14.83 -3.51 -0.76
C HIS A 78 -14.33 -4.58 -1.71
N GLN A 79 -15.25 -5.34 -2.29
CA GLN A 79 -14.97 -6.30 -3.36
C GLN A 79 -15.20 -5.61 -4.69
N GLY A 80 -14.38 -5.95 -5.69
CA GLY A 80 -14.59 -5.56 -7.07
C GLY A 80 -15.84 -6.22 -7.67
N PRO A 81 -16.26 -5.76 -8.85
CA PRO A 81 -17.40 -6.36 -9.56
C PRO A 81 -17.10 -7.82 -9.93
N ASP A 82 -18.10 -8.68 -9.78
CA ASP A 82 -18.05 -10.10 -10.17
C ASP A 82 -16.88 -10.90 -9.56
N ILE A 83 -16.46 -10.53 -8.34
CA ILE A 83 -15.44 -11.23 -7.57
C ILE A 83 -16.10 -12.26 -6.64
N PRO A 84 -15.77 -13.56 -6.76
CA PRO A 84 -16.34 -14.59 -5.90
C PRO A 84 -16.03 -14.36 -4.41
N PRO A 85 -16.94 -14.74 -3.48
CA PRO A 85 -16.77 -14.51 -2.03
C PRO A 85 -15.57 -15.27 -1.43
N ARG A 86 -15.02 -16.25 -2.14
CA ARG A 86 -13.81 -16.99 -1.74
C ARG A 86 -12.53 -16.13 -1.69
N PHE A 87 -12.55 -14.95 -2.31
CA PHE A 87 -11.48 -13.93 -2.19
C PHE A 87 -11.72 -13.03 -0.98
N SER A 88 -10.71 -12.89 -0.12
CA SER A 88 -10.78 -12.01 1.06
C SER A 88 -9.45 -11.32 1.36
N GLY A 89 -9.53 -10.08 1.87
CA GLY A 89 -8.37 -9.33 2.32
C GLY A 89 -8.18 -9.39 3.84
N SER A 90 -6.94 -9.28 4.31
CA SER A 90 -6.63 -9.03 5.73
C SER A 90 -5.31 -8.27 5.89
N LYS A 91 -5.03 -7.80 7.11
CA LYS A 91 -3.76 -7.15 7.47
C LYS A 91 -3.24 -7.68 8.80
N ASP A 92 -1.92 -7.77 8.89
CA ASP A 92 -1.16 -7.90 10.12
C ASP A 92 -0.35 -6.61 10.29
N THR A 93 -0.85 -5.71 11.14
CA THR A 93 -0.24 -4.39 11.36
C THR A 93 1.06 -4.48 12.12
N ALA A 94 1.26 -5.51 12.95
CA ALA A 94 2.51 -5.68 13.70
C ALA A 94 3.68 -6.07 12.79
N ARG A 95 3.40 -6.81 11.70
CA ARG A 95 4.40 -7.23 10.72
C ARG A 95 4.38 -6.43 9.41
N ASN A 96 3.60 -5.34 9.35
CA ASN A 96 3.42 -4.53 8.13
C ASN A 96 3.01 -5.34 6.89
N LEU A 97 2.15 -6.35 7.09
CA LEU A 97 1.75 -7.30 6.05
C LEU A 97 0.27 -7.15 5.70
N GLY A 98 -0.03 -7.09 4.41
CA GLY A 98 -1.35 -7.31 3.87
C GLY A 98 -1.44 -8.68 3.22
N TYR A 99 -2.65 -9.25 3.22
CA TYR A 99 -2.90 -10.58 2.67
C TYR A 99 -4.12 -10.58 1.75
N LEU A 100 -4.01 -11.30 0.64
CA LEU A 100 -5.13 -11.83 -0.11
C LEU A 100 -5.25 -13.31 0.22
N SER A 101 -6.42 -13.75 0.68
CA SER A 101 -6.72 -15.17 0.90
C SER A 101 -7.72 -15.61 -0.16
N ILE A 102 -7.41 -16.70 -0.84
CA ILE A 102 -8.28 -17.32 -1.84
C ILE A 102 -8.58 -18.72 -1.32
N SER A 103 -9.81 -18.92 -0.86
CA SER A 103 -10.30 -20.24 -0.44
C SER A 103 -10.77 -21.05 -1.64
N GLU A 104 -10.81 -22.38 -1.50
CA GLU A 104 -11.28 -23.31 -2.54
C GLU A 104 -10.61 -23.05 -3.90
N LEU A 105 -9.28 -23.00 -3.93
CA LEU A 105 -8.50 -22.58 -5.09
C LEU A 105 -8.91 -23.34 -6.36
N GLN A 106 -9.21 -22.59 -7.43
CA GLN A 106 -9.69 -23.14 -8.71
C GLN A 106 -8.64 -22.94 -9.82
N PRO A 107 -8.67 -23.73 -10.91
CA PRO A 107 -7.75 -23.52 -12.04
C PRO A 107 -7.79 -22.10 -12.62
N GLU A 108 -8.94 -21.44 -12.60
CA GLU A 108 -9.12 -20.07 -13.11
C GLU A 108 -8.47 -18.98 -12.23
N ASP A 109 -7.95 -19.36 -11.06
CA ASP A 109 -7.22 -18.48 -10.16
C ASP A 109 -5.73 -18.37 -10.49
N GLU A 110 -5.21 -19.21 -11.39
CA GLU A 110 -3.84 -19.10 -11.87
C GLU A 110 -3.65 -17.79 -12.65
N ALA A 111 -2.88 -16.88 -12.06
CA ALA A 111 -2.71 -15.51 -12.54
C ALA A 111 -1.50 -14.84 -11.86
N VAL A 112 -1.10 -13.68 -12.38
CA VAL A 112 -0.23 -12.74 -11.64
C VAL A 112 -1.10 -11.90 -10.73
N TYR A 113 -0.69 -11.73 -9.47
CA TYR A 113 -1.41 -10.93 -8.49
C TYR A 113 -0.55 -9.75 -8.05
N TYR A 114 -1.14 -8.55 -8.09
CA TYR A 114 -0.48 -7.32 -7.69
C TYR A 114 -1.15 -6.76 -6.44
N CYS A 115 -0.34 -6.29 -5.50
CA CYS A 115 -0.81 -5.45 -4.41
C CYS A 115 -0.41 -3.99 -4.63
N ALA A 116 -1.23 -3.08 -4.10
CA ALA A 116 -0.90 -1.68 -3.97
C ALA A 116 -1.40 -1.15 -2.62
N VAL A 117 -0.83 -0.04 -2.16
CA VAL A 117 -1.27 0.63 -0.93
C VAL A 117 -1.69 2.06 -1.22
N GLY A 118 -2.64 2.57 -0.44
CA GLY A 118 -3.05 3.97 -0.50
C GLY A 118 -3.54 4.49 0.84
N LEU A 119 -3.07 5.66 1.25
CA LEU A 119 -3.51 6.33 2.47
C LEU A 119 -5.03 6.54 2.45
N ARG A 120 -5.68 6.31 3.59
CA ARG A 120 -7.10 6.67 3.74
C ARG A 120 -7.27 8.17 3.64
N SER A 121 -8.34 8.64 3.00
CA SER A 121 -8.59 10.08 2.83
C SER A 121 -8.60 10.85 4.16
N HIS A 122 -9.17 10.26 5.22
CA HIS A 122 -9.17 10.87 6.55
C HIS A 122 -7.75 10.98 7.13
N GLU A 123 -6.94 9.92 7.01
CA GLU A 123 -5.56 9.90 7.47
C GLU A 123 -4.67 10.82 6.63
N LYS A 124 -4.89 10.86 5.31
CA LYS A 124 -4.25 11.78 4.38
C LYS A 124 -4.51 13.23 4.81
N LYS A 125 -5.78 13.59 5.06
CA LYS A 125 -6.15 14.92 5.58
C LYS A 125 -5.57 15.21 6.95
N ARG A 126 -5.33 14.19 7.80
CA ARG A 126 -4.67 14.38 9.09
C ARG A 126 -3.19 14.71 8.90
N MET A 127 -2.49 13.92 8.09
CA MET A 127 -1.08 14.14 7.76
C MET A 127 -0.86 15.47 7.04
N GLU A 128 -1.75 15.86 6.12
CA GLU A 128 -1.70 17.16 5.45
C GLU A 128 -1.79 18.32 6.44
N ARG A 129 -2.70 18.25 7.43
CA ARG A 129 -2.83 19.26 8.48
C ARG A 129 -1.62 19.30 9.43
N GLU A 130 -1.08 18.14 9.79
CA GLU A 130 0.14 18.03 10.61
C GLU A 130 1.34 18.66 9.89
N TRP A 131 1.49 18.39 8.59
CA TRP A 131 2.53 18.97 7.75
C TRP A 131 2.38 20.48 7.57
N GLU A 132 1.16 20.97 7.36
CA GLU A 132 0.89 22.42 7.30
C GLU A 132 1.23 23.12 8.63
N GLY A 133 0.95 22.48 9.77
CA GLY A 133 1.33 22.98 11.08
C GLY A 133 2.84 23.03 11.31
N GLU A 134 3.56 21.98 10.88
CA GLU A 134 5.03 21.93 10.97
C GLU A 134 5.69 22.98 10.08
N LYS A 135 5.18 23.18 8.86
CA LYS A 135 5.63 24.26 7.97
C LYS A 135 5.44 25.63 8.60
N SER A 136 4.30 25.88 9.24
CA SER A 136 4.04 27.15 9.95
C SER A 136 4.99 27.38 11.12
N TYR A 137 5.40 26.33 11.84
CA TYR A 137 6.37 26.44 12.93
C TYR A 137 7.78 26.78 12.41
N THR A 138 8.18 26.19 11.28
CA THR A 138 9.49 26.51 10.66
C THR A 138 9.56 27.92 10.09
N ASP A 139 8.44 28.48 9.62
CA ASP A 139 8.37 29.85 9.05
C ASP A 139 8.38 30.93 10.13
N LEU A 140 7.89 30.63 11.34
CA LEU A 140 7.91 31.54 12.50
C LEU A 140 9.23 31.51 13.29
N GLY A 141 10.10 30.53 13.02
CA GLY A 141 11.38 30.32 13.71
C GLY A 141 12.63 30.76 12.94
N SER A 142 12.48 31.39 11.78
CA SER A 142 13.56 31.98 10.96
C SER A 142 13.47 33.51 10.92
#